data_AF-A0A3A9G723-F1
#
_entry.id   AF-A0A3A9G723-F1
#
_cell.length_a   1.000
_cell.length_b   1.000
_cell.length_c   1.000
_cell.angle_alpha   90.00
_cell.angle_beta   90.00
_cell.angle_gamma   90.00
#
_symmetry.space_group_name_H-M   'P 1'
#
loop_
_entity.id
_entity.type
_entity.pdbx_description
1 polymer ?
#
loop_
_entity_poly.entity_id
_entity_poly.type
_entity_poly.pdbx_seq_one_letter_code
_entity_poly.pdbx_strand_id
1 'polypeptide(L)'
;MEKFREQLLKTLELCNDELMKRKKGILGESTQEQLETVILPELEQLLKIVDDNTLPQKDQRYLISFASAFTIWGWDMQNPTDIFLLITKLNNDYKHL
;
A
#
# COMPACT_ATOMS: atom_id res chain seq x y z
N MET A 1 13.19 11.03 -4.70
CA MET A 1 13.01 10.33 -3.40
C MET A 1 12.03 11.04 -2.49
N GLU A 2 12.21 12.34 -2.20
CA GLU A 2 11.31 13.08 -1.28
C GLU A 2 9.82 13.02 -1.64
N LYS A 3 9.45 13.26 -2.91
CA LYS A 3 8.06 13.11 -3.39
C LYS A 3 7.48 11.70 -3.19
N PHE A 4 8.31 10.66 -3.37
CA PHE A 4 7.88 9.28 -3.17
C PHE A 4 7.63 8.99 -1.69
N ARG A 5 8.51 9.49 -0.82
CA ARG A 5 8.37 9.41 0.62
C ARG A 5 7.07 10.08 1.10
N GLU A 6 6.75 11.27 0.60
CA GLU A 6 5.49 11.97 0.92
C GLU A 6 4.26 11.17 0.49
N GLN A 7 4.29 10.58 -0.71
CA GLN A 7 3.22 9.70 -1.18
C GLN A 7 3.07 8.47 -0.28
N LEU A 8 4.18 7.85 0.11
CA LEU A 8 4.19 6.68 0.98
C LEU A 8 3.59 6.98 2.35
N LEU A 9 3.95 8.12 2.95
CA LEU A 9 3.35 8.57 4.22
C LEU A 9 1.85 8.80 4.10
N LYS A 10 1.40 9.44 3.02
CA LYS A 10 -0.02 9.64 2.75
C LYS A 10 -0.78 8.31 2.60
N THR A 11 -0.17 7.31 1.95
CA THR A 11 -0.79 6.00 1.83
C THR A 11 -0.85 5.27 3.17
N LEU A 12 0.19 5.37 4.01
CA LEU A 12 0.18 4.83 5.37
C LEU A 12 -0.95 5.44 6.22
N GLU A 13 -1.15 6.75 6.15
CA GLU A 13 -2.25 7.44 6.84
C GLU A 13 -3.61 6.89 6.42
N LEU A 14 -3.86 6.79 5.11
CA LEU A 14 -5.12 6.26 4.57
C LEU A 14 -5.36 4.79 4.91
N CYS A 15 -4.31 3.97 4.91
CA CYS A 15 -4.42 2.56 5.31
C CYS A 15 -4.75 2.42 6.80
N ASN A 16 -4.22 3.29 7.65
CA ASN A 16 -4.57 3.34 9.08
C ASN A 16 -6.03 3.78 9.29
N ASP A 17 -6.50 4.80 8.58
CA ASP A 17 -7.90 5.22 8.63
C ASP A 17 -8.84 4.11 8.21
N GLU A 18 -8.50 3.39 7.14
CA GLU A 18 -9.30 2.26 6.67
C GLU A 18 -9.30 1.11 7.68
N LEU A 19 -8.16 0.83 8.30
CA LEU A 19 -8.07 -0.18 9.37
C LEU A 19 -9.00 0.18 10.53
N MET A 20 -9.04 1.45 10.93
CA MET A 20 -9.93 1.93 11.98
C MET A 20 -11.41 1.78 11.60
N LYS A 21 -11.76 1.96 10.33
CA LYS A 21 -13.13 1.70 9.83
C LYS A 21 -13.46 0.20 9.87
N ARG A 22 -12.55 -0.66 9.38
CA ARG A 22 -12.71 -2.12 9.41
C ARG A 22 -12.90 -2.66 10.82
N LYS A 23 -12.10 -2.19 11.78
CA LYS A 23 -12.23 -2.54 13.21
C LYS A 23 -13.58 -2.14 13.83
N LYS A 24 -14.25 -1.14 13.27
CA LYS A 24 -15.60 -0.71 13.66
C LYS A 24 -16.72 -1.46 12.91
N GLY A 25 -16.40 -2.42 12.07
CA GLY A 25 -17.36 -3.19 11.26
C GLY A 25 -17.89 -2.43 10.04
N ILE A 26 -17.31 -1.28 9.68
CA ILE A 26 -17.66 -0.58 8.44
C ILE A 26 -17.05 -1.38 7.30
N LEU A 27 -17.86 -1.81 6.32
CA LEU A 27 -17.40 -2.58 5.16
C LEU A 27 -16.59 -1.71 4.18
N GLY A 28 -15.77 -2.37 3.35
CA GLY A 28 -15.04 -1.80 2.23
C GLY A 28 -14.08 -2.83 1.62
N GLU A 29 -13.23 -2.40 0.68
CA GLU A 29 -12.55 -3.33 -0.24
C GLU A 29 -11.42 -4.15 0.40
N SER A 30 -10.61 -3.52 1.24
CA SER A 30 -9.55 -4.21 1.98
C SER A 30 -10.10 -4.83 3.26
N THR A 31 -9.72 -6.08 3.55
CA THR A 31 -10.01 -6.71 4.84
C THR A 31 -9.11 -6.15 5.94
N GLN A 32 -9.54 -6.28 7.20
CA GLN A 32 -8.67 -5.96 8.34
C GLN A 32 -7.36 -6.75 8.27
N GLU A 33 -7.44 -8.04 7.94
CA GLU A 33 -6.28 -8.92 7.84
C GLU A 33 -5.29 -8.45 6.78
N GLN A 34 -5.75 -8.05 5.58
CA GLN A 34 -4.88 -7.50 4.54
C GLN A 34 -4.14 -6.25 5.01
N LEU A 35 -4.85 -5.35 5.70
CA LEU A 35 -4.26 -4.12 6.21
C LEU A 35 -3.20 -4.41 7.28
N GLU A 36 -3.49 -5.28 8.24
CA GLU A 36 -2.60 -5.55 9.38
C GLU A 36 -1.43 -6.48 9.05
N THR A 37 -1.61 -7.43 8.13
CA THR A 37 -0.61 -8.49 7.90
C THR A 37 0.24 -8.29 6.65
N VAL A 38 -0.24 -7.48 5.70
CA VAL A 38 0.45 -7.28 4.41
C VAL A 38 0.71 -5.80 4.15
N ILE A 39 -0.35 -4.98 4.07
CA ILE A 39 -0.26 -3.62 3.53
C ILE A 39 0.54 -2.70 4.46
N LEU A 40 0.11 -2.54 5.72
CA LEU A 40 0.80 -1.65 6.64
C LEU A 40 2.25 -2.08 6.93
N PRO A 41 2.55 -3.36 7.25
CA PRO A 41 3.93 -3.78 7.49
C PRO A 41 4.86 -3.56 6.30
N GLU A 42 4.39 -3.82 5.07
CA GLU A 42 5.21 -3.62 3.88
C GLU A 42 5.48 -2.13 3.63
N LEU A 43 4.46 -1.27 3.76
CA LEU A 43 4.63 0.17 3.56
C LEU A 43 5.55 0.80 4.62
N GLU A 44 5.49 0.34 5.87
CA GLU A 44 6.41 0.75 6.94
C GLU A 44 7.85 0.31 6.64
N GLN A 45 8.04 -0.93 6.17
CA GLN A 45 9.35 -1.43 5.76
C GLN A 45 9.90 -0.63 4.57
N LEU A 46 9.05 -0.33 3.58
CA LEU A 46 9.44 0.47 2.43
C LEU A 46 9.85 1.89 2.84
N LEU A 47 9.17 2.49 3.81
CA LEU A 47 9.52 3.81 4.31
C LEU A 47 10.92 3.80 4.93
N LYS A 48 11.23 2.78 5.72
CA LYS A 48 12.59 2.59 6.26
C LYS A 48 13.64 2.43 5.16
N ILE A 49 13.36 1.63 4.13
CA ILE A 49 14.27 1.46 2.98
C ILE A 49 14.54 2.80 2.28
N VAL A 50 13.51 3.62 2.10
CA VAL A 50 13.61 4.95 1.49
C VAL A 50 14.41 5.90 2.38
N ASP A 51 14.15 5.92 3.68
CA ASP A 51 14.81 6.80 4.65
C ASP A 51 16.29 6.44 4.84
N ASP A 52 16.61 5.14 4.84
CA ASP A 52 17.98 4.63 4.94
C ASP A 52 18.73 4.66 3.57
N ASN A 53 18.05 5.03 2.49
CA ASN A 53 18.54 5.00 1.11
C ASN A 53 19.12 3.61 0.70
N THR A 54 18.48 2.54 1.17
CA THR A 54 18.89 1.14 0.96
C THR A 54 18.04 0.43 -0.11
N LEU A 55 17.68 1.18 -1.16
CA LEU A 55 16.81 0.68 -2.23
C LEU A 55 17.41 -0.57 -2.89
N PRO A 56 16.62 -1.64 -3.07
CA PRO A 56 17.08 -2.84 -3.77
C PRO A 56 17.29 -2.57 -5.27
N GLN A 57 17.79 -3.57 -6.01
CA GLN A 57 17.93 -3.47 -7.46
C GLN A 57 16.57 -3.27 -8.14
N LYS A 58 16.54 -2.58 -9.29
CA LYS A 58 15.29 -2.14 -9.94
C LYS A 58 14.33 -3.29 -10.27
N ASP A 59 14.85 -4.43 -10.66
CA ASP A 59 14.10 -5.66 -10.96
C ASP A 59 13.48 -6.32 -9.71
N GLN A 60 13.96 -5.96 -8.53
CA GLN A 60 13.44 -6.43 -7.24
C GLN A 60 12.41 -5.47 -6.63
N ARG A 61 12.09 -4.36 -7.29
CA ARG A 61 11.17 -3.33 -6.78
C ARG A 61 9.74 -3.63 -7.21
N TYR A 62 9.02 -4.32 -6.34
CA TYR A 62 7.58 -4.53 -6.46
C TYR A 62 6.96 -4.61 -5.08
N LEU A 63 5.68 -4.27 -4.96
CA LEU A 63 4.92 -4.38 -3.72
C LEU A 63 4.11 -5.67 -3.71
N ILE A 64 4.29 -6.48 -2.67
CA ILE A 64 3.47 -7.65 -2.36
C ILE A 64 2.04 -7.19 -2.03
N SER A 65 1.86 -6.01 -1.43
CA SER A 65 0.55 -5.39 -1.20
C SER A 65 -0.23 -5.20 -2.49
N PHE A 66 0.44 -4.86 -3.60
CA PHE A 66 -0.20 -4.77 -4.89
C PHE A 66 -0.69 -6.14 -5.35
N ALA A 67 0.12 -7.19 -5.22
CA ALA A 67 -0.31 -8.56 -5.55
C ALA A 67 -1.44 -9.06 -4.63
N SER A 68 -1.39 -8.73 -3.34
CA SER A 68 -2.41 -9.08 -2.34
C SER A 68 -3.76 -8.41 -2.59
N ALA A 69 -3.77 -7.19 -3.15
CA ALA A 69 -5.02 -6.55 -3.56
C ALA A 69 -5.79 -7.39 -4.60
N PHE A 70 -5.11 -8.22 -5.40
CA PHE A 70 -5.76 -9.09 -6.40
C PHE A 70 -6.17 -10.47 -5.86
N THR A 71 -5.85 -10.83 -4.62
CA THR A 71 -6.16 -12.18 -4.10
C THR A 71 -7.56 -12.31 -3.52
N ILE A 72 -8.31 -11.21 -3.35
CA ILE A 72 -9.66 -11.22 -2.79
C ILE A 72 -10.63 -10.51 -3.74
N TRP A 73 -11.81 -11.11 -3.94
CA TRP A 73 -12.93 -10.60 -4.74
C TRP A 73 -13.56 -9.29 -4.22
N GLY A 74 -12.99 -8.68 -3.18
CA GLY A 74 -13.53 -7.48 -2.52
C GLY A 74 -13.17 -6.16 -3.19
N TRP A 75 -12.26 -6.16 -4.16
CA TRP A 75 -11.81 -4.97 -4.87
C TRP A 75 -12.62 -4.78 -6.16
N ASP A 76 -13.41 -3.72 -6.24
CA ASP A 76 -14.13 -3.36 -7.45
C ASP A 76 -13.18 -2.66 -8.43
N MET A 77 -12.65 -3.41 -9.38
CA MET A 77 -11.77 -2.90 -10.42
C MET A 77 -12.45 -1.90 -11.37
N GLN A 78 -13.79 -1.82 -11.40
CA GLN A 78 -14.54 -0.83 -12.17
C GLN A 78 -14.68 0.50 -11.41
N ASN A 79 -14.73 0.45 -10.08
CA ASN A 79 -14.80 1.62 -9.20
C ASN A 79 -13.77 1.52 -8.06
N PRO A 80 -12.47 1.57 -8.38
CA PRO A 80 -11.43 1.30 -7.39
C PRO A 80 -11.42 2.35 -6.28
N THR A 81 -11.26 1.92 -5.02
CA THR A 81 -11.05 2.86 -3.92
C THR A 81 -9.73 3.61 -4.05
N ASP A 82 -9.64 4.72 -3.31
CA ASP A 82 -8.40 5.49 -3.19
C ASP A 82 -7.21 4.63 -2.77
N ILE A 83 -7.41 3.62 -1.91
CA ILE A 83 -6.34 2.73 -1.44
C ILE A 83 -5.80 1.88 -2.60
N PHE A 84 -6.67 1.32 -3.43
CA PHE A 84 -6.25 0.56 -4.60
C PHE A 84 -5.42 1.42 -5.56
N LEU A 85 -5.94 2.61 -5.88
CA LEU A 85 -5.29 3.56 -6.77
C LEU A 85 -3.92 4.00 -6.24
N LEU A 86 -3.82 4.21 -4.92
CA LEU A 86 -2.59 4.60 -4.25
C LEU A 86 -1.56 3.48 -4.21
N ILE A 87 -1.94 2.24 -3.87
CA ILE A 87 -1.03 1.09 -3.86
C ILE A 87 -0.52 0.82 -5.29
N THR A 88 -1.41 0.91 -6.29
CA THR A 88 -1.04 0.78 -7.70
C THR A 88 -0.03 1.85 -8.12
N LYS A 89 -0.30 3.11 -7.74
CA LYS A 89 0.61 4.23 -8.02
C LYS A 89 1.95 4.06 -7.33
N LEU A 90 1.95 3.71 -6.04
CA LEU A 90 3.18 3.46 -5.28
C LEU A 90 4.02 2.34 -5.89
N ASN A 91 3.40 1.23 -6.30
CA ASN A 91 4.12 0.14 -6.95
C ASN A 91 4.78 0.58 -8.27
N ASN A 92 4.09 1.41 -9.06
CA ASN A 92 4.66 1.95 -10.29
C ASN A 92 5.80 2.94 -10.00
N ASP A 93 5.58 3.89 -9.10
CA ASP A 93 6.59 4.90 -8.74
C ASP A 93 7.82 4.22 -8.11
N TYR A 94 7.65 3.14 -7.34
CA TYR A 94 8.74 2.35 -6.75
C TYR A 94 9.65 1.69 -7.79
N LYS A 95 9.08 1.19 -8.90
CA LYS A 95 9.84 0.62 -10.01
C LYS A 95 10.72 1.65 -10.74
N HIS A 96 10.36 2.93 -10.65
CA HIS A 96 11.00 4.02 -11.39
C HIS A 96 11.93 4.90 -10.55
N LEU A 97 12.03 4.65 -9.25
CA LEU A 97 13.02 5.25 -8.35
C LEU A 97 14.47 4.96 -8.77
#